data_AF-R7F1R2-F1
#
_entry.id   AF-R7F1R2-F1
#
_cell.length_a   1.000
_cell.length_b   1.000
_cell.length_c   1.000
_cell.angle_alpha   90.00
_cell.angle_beta   90.00
_cell.angle_gamma   90.00
#
_symmetry.space_group_name_H-M   'P 1'
#
loop_
_entity.id
_entity.type
_entity.pdbx_description
1 polymer ?
#
loop_
_entity_poly.entity_id
_entity_poly.type
_entity_poly.pdbx_seq_one_letter_code
_entity_poly.pdbx_strand_id
1 'polypeptide(L)'
;MNRILYFLLALIVVSACNQMEPEQNGKILSGEEGTISRAQAKETLTRLRCEFFPQTRSTNAKIASCEAYGRSLKPTTRSNEEPVLYVFNYEDNQGFAIMAATPSLPEVLAISDKGNLDLANLQNNGIRDFVSLLGDYVEEPDTFAVGDGEIYTVKTPWETIVNIPPMCKVKWHQKHPYNQYTPLINGQHADVGCGGVAVAQAMSIYGKPTSFHGYSFDWAAMTADNPTEEAIKQIARFLEVIGREDVGQFLYLPEGTGAYMIDLDSIFTYCGYKATHPEILVPDGNGGTSHLWMPYKDIDVCGELVAYRPVVIYGINGKGIFGNLAHFWLLHGYMQRQRIVEQRINTSTGTNVLSRKTETEDYVLCNWGWGGLYDGYYINGVFNQSGEFIPENPADAPIGGGGTDYSTQLEVIIDIVPK
;
A
#
# COMPACT_ATOMS: atom_id res chain seq x y z
N MET A 1 45.57 -43.42 25.00
CA MET A 1 44.13 -43.67 25.15
C MET A 1 43.43 -42.93 24.02
N ASN A 2 42.99 -43.71 23.03
CA ASN A 2 41.93 -43.46 22.03
C ASN A 2 41.66 -42.06 21.44
N ARG A 3 41.81 -41.99 20.09
CA ARG A 3 40.80 -41.52 19.08
C ARG A 3 40.51 -40.00 19.07
N ILE A 4 40.46 -39.25 17.96
CA ILE A 4 39.84 -39.50 16.65
C ILE A 4 40.48 -38.60 15.57
N LEU A 5 40.52 -39.16 14.38
CA LEU A 5 40.81 -38.66 13.03
C LEU A 5 39.88 -37.52 12.59
N TYR A 6 40.39 -36.43 11.97
CA TYR A 6 39.61 -35.68 10.97
C TYR A 6 40.46 -35.23 9.78
N PHE A 7 39.90 -35.58 8.62
CA PHE A 7 40.34 -35.37 7.25
C PHE A 7 40.49 -33.89 6.88
N LEU A 8 41.56 -33.56 6.15
CA LEU A 8 41.68 -32.36 5.33
C LEU A 8 41.92 -32.84 3.90
N LEU A 9 40.87 -32.86 3.09
CA LEU A 9 40.96 -33.09 1.65
C LEU A 9 40.27 -31.92 0.96
N ALA A 10 41.06 -30.92 0.62
CA ALA A 10 40.65 -29.82 -0.24
C ALA A 10 40.61 -30.35 -1.68
N LEU A 11 39.40 -30.51 -2.21
CA LEU A 11 39.17 -30.90 -3.60
C LEU A 11 38.61 -29.70 -4.36
N ILE A 12 39.46 -29.18 -5.23
CA ILE A 12 39.21 -28.13 -6.21
C ILE A 12 38.08 -28.60 -7.13
N VAL A 13 36.97 -27.87 -7.17
CA VAL A 13 35.97 -28.00 -8.24
C VAL A 13 35.98 -26.71 -9.04
N VAL A 14 36.57 -26.81 -10.22
CA VAL A 14 36.52 -25.83 -11.30
C VAL A 14 35.06 -25.74 -11.75
N SER A 15 34.41 -24.60 -11.51
CA SER A 15 33.10 -24.31 -12.11
C SER A 15 33.33 -24.00 -13.59
N ALA A 16 33.11 -25.00 -14.44
CA ALA A 16 32.97 -24.80 -15.87
C ALA A 16 31.63 -24.10 -16.11
N CYS A 17 31.67 -22.89 -16.69
CA CYS A 17 30.50 -22.24 -17.26
C CYS A 17 29.94 -23.12 -18.38
N ASN A 18 28.88 -23.87 -18.06
CA ASN A 18 27.98 -24.42 -19.06
C ASN A 18 26.63 -23.75 -18.81
N GLN A 19 26.44 -22.55 -19.37
CA GLN A 19 25.10 -21.97 -19.53
C GLN A 19 24.39 -22.80 -20.61
N MET A 20 23.73 -23.88 -20.18
CA MET A 20 22.58 -24.38 -20.93
C MET A 20 21.49 -23.32 -20.75
N GLU A 21 21.21 -22.56 -21.80
CA GLU A 21 20.00 -21.74 -21.85
C GLU A 21 18.80 -22.67 -21.65
N PRO A 22 17.93 -22.40 -20.65
CA PRO A 22 16.70 -23.17 -20.52
C PRO A 22 15.82 -22.84 -21.72
N GLU A 23 15.32 -23.86 -22.42
CA GLU A 23 14.26 -23.72 -23.41
C GLU A 23 13.07 -22.99 -22.76
N GLN A 24 12.93 -21.70 -23.05
CA GLN A 24 11.78 -20.90 -22.64
C GLN A 24 10.57 -21.31 -23.47
N ASN A 25 9.92 -22.39 -23.06
CA ASN A 25 8.58 -22.71 -23.52
C ASN A 25 7.56 -21.85 -22.74
N GLY A 26 7.74 -20.52 -22.83
CA GLY A 26 6.81 -19.53 -22.32
C GLY A 26 5.71 -19.34 -23.36
N LYS A 27 4.46 -19.60 -22.99
CA LYS A 27 3.28 -19.38 -23.83
C LYS A 27 3.33 -17.94 -24.38
N ILE A 28 3.56 -17.80 -25.69
CA ILE A 28 3.57 -16.50 -26.39
C ILE A 28 2.18 -15.90 -26.23
N LEU A 29 2.06 -14.82 -25.45
CA LEU A 29 0.83 -14.02 -25.41
C LEU A 29 0.84 -13.11 -26.63
N SER A 30 0.47 -13.64 -27.80
CA SER A 30 0.12 -12.84 -28.98
C SER A 30 -1.33 -12.41 -28.84
N GLY A 31 -1.59 -11.37 -28.06
CA GLY A 31 -2.89 -10.71 -28.02
C GLY A 31 -2.81 -9.41 -28.80
N GLU A 32 -3.79 -9.14 -29.66
CA GLU A 32 -4.11 -7.75 -30.03
C GLU A 32 -4.26 -6.96 -28.72
N GLU A 33 -3.51 -5.87 -28.51
CA GLU A 33 -3.70 -4.98 -27.35
C GLU A 33 -5.01 -4.18 -27.56
N GLY A 34 -6.12 -4.89 -27.44
CA GLY A 34 -7.43 -4.34 -27.13
C GLY A 34 -7.64 -4.28 -25.61
N THR A 35 -8.81 -3.77 -25.21
CA THR A 35 -9.30 -3.79 -23.83
C THR A 35 -9.13 -5.21 -23.23
N ILE A 36 -8.47 -5.31 -22.07
CA ILE A 36 -8.39 -6.57 -21.31
C ILE A 36 -9.83 -6.97 -21.00
N SER A 37 -10.27 -8.14 -21.45
CA SER A 37 -11.64 -8.59 -21.21
C SER A 37 -11.85 -8.97 -19.74
N ARG A 38 -13.10 -8.91 -19.26
CA ARG A 38 -13.48 -9.41 -17.93
C ARG A 38 -13.05 -10.86 -17.68
N ALA A 39 -13.06 -11.71 -18.72
CA ALA A 39 -12.66 -13.10 -18.61
C ALA A 39 -11.14 -13.24 -18.39
N GLN A 40 -10.33 -12.50 -19.14
CA GLN A 40 -8.87 -12.45 -18.95
C GLN A 40 -8.51 -11.90 -17.57
N ALA A 41 -9.11 -10.78 -17.17
CA ALA A 41 -8.87 -10.20 -15.84
C ALA A 41 -9.25 -11.17 -14.71
N LYS A 42 -10.35 -11.92 -14.86
CA LYS A 42 -10.77 -12.95 -13.90
C LYS A 42 -9.80 -14.13 -13.82
N GLU A 43 -9.28 -14.60 -14.95
CA GLU A 43 -8.28 -15.68 -14.99
C GLU A 43 -6.99 -15.25 -14.29
N THR A 44 -6.50 -14.04 -14.61
CA THR A 44 -5.35 -13.43 -13.94
C THR A 44 -5.58 -13.29 -12.43
N LEU A 45 -6.72 -12.73 -12.01
CA LEU A 45 -7.07 -12.57 -10.60
C LEU A 45 -7.07 -13.91 -9.84
N THR A 46 -7.59 -14.97 -10.45
CA THR A 46 -7.64 -16.30 -9.82
C THR A 46 -6.23 -16.82 -9.50
N ARG A 47 -5.26 -16.58 -10.39
CA ARG A 47 -3.84 -16.90 -10.17
C ARG A 47 -3.23 -16.01 -9.07
N LEU A 48 -3.45 -14.70 -9.16
CA LEU A 48 -2.83 -13.72 -8.26
C LEU A 48 -3.29 -13.84 -6.81
N ARG A 49 -4.56 -14.19 -6.56
CA ARG A 49 -5.06 -14.28 -5.17
C ARG A 49 -4.24 -15.25 -4.31
N CYS A 50 -3.79 -16.38 -4.87
CA CYS A 50 -2.97 -17.34 -4.15
C CYS A 50 -1.54 -16.83 -3.91
N GLU A 51 -1.02 -15.99 -4.82
CA GLU A 51 0.30 -15.35 -4.73
C GLU A 51 0.32 -14.31 -3.60
N PHE A 52 -0.68 -13.43 -3.56
CA PHE A 52 -0.78 -12.35 -2.57
C PHE A 52 -1.21 -12.84 -1.17
N PHE A 53 -2.03 -13.89 -1.09
CA PHE A 53 -2.57 -14.38 0.18
C PHE A 53 -2.38 -15.90 0.38
N PRO A 54 -1.13 -16.41 0.41
CA PRO A 54 -0.86 -17.84 0.44
C PRO A 54 -1.34 -18.54 1.73
N GLN A 55 -1.50 -17.78 2.82
CA GLN A 55 -1.95 -18.29 4.14
C GLN A 55 -3.48 -18.30 4.28
N THR A 56 -4.21 -17.63 3.39
CA THR A 56 -5.67 -17.62 3.46
C THR A 56 -6.22 -18.94 2.93
N ARG A 57 -7.10 -19.60 3.68
CA ARG A 57 -7.70 -20.90 3.34
C ARG A 57 -8.60 -20.87 2.09
N SER A 58 -8.66 -19.77 1.35
CA SER A 58 -9.65 -19.57 0.28
C SER A 58 -9.13 -20.06 -1.08
N THR A 59 -8.67 -21.30 -1.19
CA THR A 59 -8.46 -21.94 -2.51
C THR A 59 -9.77 -22.06 -3.31
N ASN A 60 -10.92 -21.73 -2.71
CA ASN A 60 -12.27 -21.78 -3.28
C ASN A 60 -13.03 -20.44 -3.21
N ALA A 61 -12.37 -19.28 -3.02
CA ALA A 61 -13.09 -18.00 -3.02
C ALA A 61 -13.82 -17.79 -4.36
N LYS A 62 -15.14 -17.70 -4.31
CA LYS A 62 -15.98 -17.51 -5.49
C LYS A 62 -16.19 -16.02 -5.74
N ILE A 63 -16.09 -15.61 -6.99
CA ILE A 63 -16.37 -14.25 -7.41
C ILE A 63 -17.89 -14.08 -7.47
N ALA A 64 -18.43 -13.17 -6.66
CA ALA A 64 -19.85 -12.82 -6.61
C ALA A 64 -20.24 -11.84 -7.71
N SER A 65 -19.38 -10.85 -7.99
CA SER A 65 -19.68 -9.81 -8.99
C SER A 65 -18.42 -9.26 -9.65
N CYS A 66 -18.62 -8.67 -10.83
CA CYS A 66 -17.62 -7.91 -11.58
C CYS A 66 -18.30 -6.67 -12.15
N GLU A 67 -17.87 -5.49 -11.71
CA GLU A 67 -18.30 -4.20 -12.25
C GLU A 67 -17.16 -3.55 -13.03
N ALA A 68 -17.49 -2.79 -14.07
CA ALA A 68 -16.53 -2.13 -14.94
C ALA A 68 -16.68 -0.62 -14.85
N TYR A 69 -15.56 0.08 -14.74
CA TYR A 69 -15.53 1.53 -14.57
C TYR A 69 -14.64 2.18 -15.64
N GLY A 70 -15.09 3.32 -16.14
CA GLY A 70 -14.31 4.15 -17.05
C GLY A 70 -13.39 5.13 -16.30
N ARG A 71 -12.73 6.03 -17.03
CA ARG A 71 -11.77 7.00 -16.47
C ARG A 71 -12.39 7.92 -15.42
N SER A 72 -13.67 8.25 -15.53
CA SER A 72 -14.37 9.05 -14.51
C SER A 72 -14.72 8.26 -13.25
N LEU A 73 -14.29 6.99 -13.16
CA LEU A 73 -14.60 6.05 -12.08
C LEU A 73 -16.10 5.84 -11.88
N LYS A 74 -16.87 6.08 -12.95
CA LYS A 74 -18.29 5.77 -13.03
C LYS A 74 -18.49 4.42 -13.72
N PRO A 75 -19.52 3.64 -13.31
CA PRO A 75 -19.85 2.40 -13.99
C PRO A 75 -20.05 2.64 -15.49
N THR A 76 -19.42 1.83 -16.34
CA THR A 76 -19.50 2.00 -17.81
C THR A 76 -20.92 1.83 -18.35
N THR A 77 -21.77 1.09 -17.62
CA THR A 77 -23.22 0.99 -17.88
C THR A 77 -23.97 2.33 -17.76
N ARG A 78 -23.30 3.37 -17.24
CA ARG A 78 -23.87 4.70 -16.95
C ARG A 78 -23.03 5.87 -17.49
N SER A 79 -21.82 5.65 -18.01
CA SER A 79 -20.90 6.73 -18.43
C SER A 79 -20.59 6.80 -19.92
N ASN A 80 -21.01 5.82 -20.74
CA ASN A 80 -20.58 5.69 -22.16
C ASN A 80 -19.05 5.68 -22.35
N GLU A 81 -18.29 5.39 -21.29
CA GLU A 81 -16.84 5.28 -21.32
C GLU A 81 -16.43 3.82 -21.53
N GLU A 82 -15.30 3.62 -22.22
CA GLU A 82 -14.63 2.33 -22.25
C GLU A 82 -14.09 1.97 -20.86
N PRO A 83 -14.10 0.68 -20.48
CA PRO A 83 -13.61 0.26 -19.17
C PRO A 83 -12.09 0.45 -19.10
N VAL A 84 -11.63 1.11 -18.04
CA VAL A 84 -10.20 1.19 -17.69
C VAL A 84 -9.85 0.29 -16.51
N LEU A 85 -10.83 -0.05 -15.68
CA LEU A 85 -10.67 -0.98 -14.57
C LEU A 85 -11.90 -1.84 -14.34
N TYR A 86 -11.68 -2.98 -13.69
CA TYR A 86 -12.71 -3.87 -13.17
C TYR A 86 -12.60 -4.00 -11.66
N VAL A 87 -13.73 -3.99 -10.97
CA VAL A 87 -13.82 -4.36 -9.56
C VAL A 87 -14.50 -5.71 -9.44
N PHE A 88 -13.76 -6.68 -8.92
CA PHE A 88 -14.26 -8.01 -8.59
C PHE A 88 -14.53 -8.11 -7.10
N ASN A 89 -15.73 -8.52 -6.71
CA ASN A 89 -16.05 -8.83 -5.31
C ASN A 89 -16.22 -10.33 -5.13
N TYR A 90 -15.76 -10.86 -4.00
CA TYR A 90 -15.92 -12.25 -3.64
C TYR A 90 -17.21 -12.47 -2.82
N GLU A 91 -17.73 -13.69 -2.85
CA GLU A 91 -18.83 -14.13 -2.00
C GLU A 91 -18.45 -14.02 -0.51
N ASP A 92 -19.45 -13.91 0.36
CA ASP A 92 -19.29 -13.92 1.83
C ASP A 92 -18.34 -12.84 2.40
N ASN A 93 -18.18 -11.71 1.70
CA ASN A 93 -17.24 -10.63 2.06
C ASN A 93 -15.77 -11.10 2.16
N GLN A 94 -15.38 -12.09 1.34
CA GLN A 94 -14.02 -12.61 1.30
C GLN A 94 -13.04 -11.72 0.50
N GLY A 95 -13.33 -10.42 0.40
CA GLY A 95 -12.45 -9.45 -0.24
C GLY A 95 -12.92 -8.99 -1.61
N PHE A 96 -12.04 -8.23 -2.26
CA PHE A 96 -12.24 -7.69 -3.60
C PHE A 96 -10.89 -7.57 -4.32
N ALA A 97 -10.94 -7.25 -5.61
CA ALA A 97 -9.77 -6.84 -6.38
C ALA A 97 -10.13 -5.75 -7.38
N ILE A 98 -9.22 -4.79 -7.57
CA ILE A 98 -9.25 -3.80 -8.63
C ILE A 98 -8.23 -4.26 -9.68
N MET A 99 -8.72 -4.66 -10.85
CA MET A 99 -7.94 -5.18 -11.96
C MET A 99 -7.94 -4.19 -13.12
N ALA A 100 -6.86 -4.13 -13.89
CA ALA A 100 -6.84 -3.34 -15.11
C ALA A 100 -7.80 -3.91 -16.17
N ALA A 101 -8.46 -3.01 -16.90
CA ALA A 101 -9.17 -3.31 -18.13
C ALA A 101 -8.39 -2.84 -19.38
N THR A 102 -7.20 -2.28 -19.20
CA THR A 102 -6.30 -1.82 -20.27
C THR A 102 -4.89 -2.35 -20.04
N PRO A 103 -4.12 -2.72 -21.08
CA PRO A 103 -2.71 -3.09 -20.97
C PRO A 103 -1.79 -1.98 -20.46
N SER A 104 -2.25 -0.72 -20.44
CA SER A 104 -1.50 0.44 -19.96
C SER A 104 -1.50 0.62 -18.44
N LEU A 105 -2.17 -0.27 -17.70
CA LEU A 105 -2.15 -0.30 -16.25
C LEU A 105 -1.55 -1.64 -15.76
N PRO A 106 -0.93 -1.66 -14.56
CA PRO A 106 -0.59 -2.90 -13.87
C PRO A 106 -1.76 -3.87 -13.80
N GLU A 107 -1.50 -5.19 -13.95
CA GLU A 107 -2.57 -6.20 -14.06
C GLU A 107 -3.54 -6.14 -12.87
N VAL A 108 -3.00 -5.93 -11.68
CA VAL A 108 -3.74 -5.72 -10.43
C VAL A 108 -3.31 -4.39 -9.81
N LEU A 109 -4.29 -3.56 -9.47
CA LEU A 109 -4.09 -2.27 -8.81
C LEU A 109 -4.28 -2.39 -7.30
N ALA A 110 -5.24 -3.20 -6.87
CA ALA A 110 -5.45 -3.53 -5.47
C ALA A 110 -6.07 -4.92 -5.30
N ILE A 111 -5.72 -5.62 -4.23
CA ILE A 111 -6.34 -6.89 -3.85
C ILE A 111 -6.46 -7.00 -2.32
N SER A 112 -7.66 -7.32 -1.85
CA SER A 112 -7.99 -7.47 -0.43
C SER A 112 -8.58 -8.85 -0.14
N ASP A 113 -8.35 -9.35 1.06
CA ASP A 113 -8.91 -10.62 1.55
C ASP A 113 -10.20 -10.45 2.38
N LYS A 114 -10.67 -9.22 2.58
CA LYS A 114 -11.83 -8.92 3.43
C LYS A 114 -12.66 -7.73 2.95
N GLY A 115 -13.98 -7.90 3.01
CA GLY A 115 -14.95 -6.87 2.62
C GLY A 115 -15.23 -6.87 1.12
N ASN A 116 -16.17 -6.03 0.70
CA ASN A 116 -16.51 -5.80 -0.70
C ASN A 116 -16.38 -4.32 -1.02
N LEU A 117 -16.08 -4.02 -2.28
CA LEU A 117 -15.86 -2.68 -2.80
C LEU A 117 -16.94 -2.30 -3.82
N ASP A 118 -17.53 -1.13 -3.60
CA ASP A 118 -18.43 -0.47 -4.54
C ASP A 118 -17.92 0.97 -4.75
N LEU A 119 -17.27 1.23 -5.88
CA LEU A 119 -16.68 2.54 -6.15
C LEU A 119 -17.72 3.64 -6.29
N ALA A 120 -18.96 3.31 -6.68
CA ALA A 120 -20.02 4.29 -6.87
C ALA A 120 -20.57 4.83 -5.54
N ASN A 121 -20.46 4.04 -4.46
CA ASN A 121 -20.96 4.38 -3.12
C ASN A 121 -19.86 4.33 -2.05
N LEU A 122 -18.61 4.61 -2.46
CA LEU A 122 -17.46 4.61 -1.56
C LEU A 122 -17.63 5.66 -0.45
N GLN A 123 -17.58 5.18 0.79
CA GLN A 123 -17.50 6.05 1.96
C GLN A 123 -16.21 6.88 1.90
N ASN A 124 -16.21 8.04 2.57
CA ASN A 124 -15.02 8.88 2.66
C ASN A 124 -13.97 8.20 3.53
N ASN A 125 -13.01 7.52 2.89
CA ASN A 125 -12.05 6.65 3.54
C ASN A 125 -10.79 6.52 2.64
N GLY A 126 -9.69 6.02 3.19
CA GLY A 126 -8.41 5.81 2.50
C GLY A 126 -8.46 4.96 1.22
N ILE A 127 -9.44 4.05 1.05
CA ILE A 127 -9.59 3.37 -0.25
C ILE A 127 -10.20 4.30 -1.31
N ARG A 128 -11.12 5.21 -0.94
CA ARG A 128 -11.59 6.28 -1.84
C ARG A 128 -10.45 7.19 -2.27
N ASP A 129 -9.50 7.43 -1.37
CA ASP A 129 -8.31 8.23 -1.65
C ASP A 129 -7.40 7.54 -2.66
N PHE A 130 -7.07 6.26 -2.43
CA PHE A 130 -6.36 5.43 -3.42
C PHE A 130 -7.07 5.42 -4.79
N VAL A 131 -8.38 5.21 -4.78
CA VAL A 131 -9.20 5.18 -6.01
C VAL A 131 -9.17 6.53 -6.74
N SER A 132 -9.14 7.65 -6.02
CA SER A 132 -9.05 8.99 -6.62
C SER A 132 -7.76 9.18 -7.40
N LEU A 133 -6.65 8.58 -6.96
CA LEU A 133 -5.35 8.59 -7.64
C LEU A 133 -5.29 7.68 -8.89
N LEU A 134 -6.23 6.75 -9.03
CA LEU A 134 -6.27 5.85 -10.20
C LEU A 134 -6.67 6.57 -11.50
N GLY A 135 -7.44 7.66 -11.40
CA GLY A 135 -7.90 8.41 -12.57
C GLY A 135 -6.76 9.02 -13.39
N ASP A 136 -5.68 9.41 -12.70
CA ASP A 136 -4.49 10.04 -13.29
C ASP A 136 -3.40 9.00 -13.65
N TYR A 137 -3.51 7.75 -13.19
CA TYR A 137 -2.54 6.66 -13.40
C TYR A 137 -2.56 5.99 -14.78
N VAL A 138 -3.37 6.48 -15.71
CA VAL A 138 -3.54 5.83 -17.01
C VAL A 138 -2.44 6.27 -17.98
N GLU A 139 -1.45 5.41 -18.22
CA GLU A 139 -0.44 5.64 -19.26
C GLU A 139 -1.06 5.54 -20.67
N GLU A 140 -0.53 6.31 -21.62
CA GLU A 140 -0.90 6.16 -23.04
C GLU A 140 -0.21 4.91 -23.62
N PRO A 141 -0.95 4.01 -24.30
CA PRO A 141 -0.38 2.79 -24.84
C PRO A 141 0.58 3.09 -26.02
N ASP A 142 1.71 2.39 -26.05
CA ASP A 142 2.57 2.29 -27.24
C ASP A 142 1.95 1.27 -28.20
N THR A 143 1.10 1.74 -29.10
CA THR A 143 0.34 0.89 -30.02
C THR A 143 1.19 0.52 -31.22
N PHE A 144 1.43 -0.76 -31.53
CA PHE A 144 1.63 -1.16 -32.94
C PHE A 144 1.14 -2.58 -33.29
N ALA A 145 0.78 -2.65 -34.58
CA ALA A 145 0.22 -3.76 -35.34
C ALA A 145 1.26 -4.84 -35.68
N VAL A 146 0.78 -5.93 -36.29
CA VAL A 146 1.59 -7.09 -36.66
C VAL A 146 1.54 -7.29 -38.18
N GLY A 147 2.65 -7.00 -38.85
CA GLY A 147 3.03 -7.41 -40.20
C GLY A 147 4.49 -7.88 -40.25
N ASP A 148 4.89 -8.58 -41.31
CA ASP A 148 6.28 -9.00 -41.50
C ASP A 148 7.21 -7.78 -41.63
N GLY A 149 8.30 -7.75 -40.85
CA GLY A 149 9.19 -6.58 -40.73
C GLY A 149 8.74 -5.53 -39.69
N GLU A 150 7.64 -5.77 -38.96
CA GLU A 150 7.19 -4.90 -37.88
C GLU A 150 7.79 -5.32 -36.53
N ILE A 151 8.05 -4.32 -35.69
CA ILE A 151 8.54 -4.52 -34.32
C ILE A 151 7.33 -4.87 -33.44
N TYR A 152 7.44 -5.96 -32.67
CA TYR A 152 6.42 -6.40 -31.74
C TYR A 152 6.98 -6.64 -30.34
N THR A 153 6.13 -6.51 -29.32
CA THR A 153 6.53 -6.66 -27.92
C THR A 153 6.18 -8.05 -27.39
N VAL A 154 7.12 -8.70 -26.71
CA VAL A 154 6.91 -9.95 -25.97
C VAL A 154 7.12 -9.67 -24.49
N LYS A 155 6.14 -10.05 -23.67
CA LYS A 155 6.18 -9.92 -22.21
C LYS A 155 6.21 -11.32 -21.59
N THR A 156 7.15 -11.61 -20.69
CA THR A 156 7.12 -12.85 -19.91
C THR A 156 6.02 -12.78 -18.85
N PRO A 157 5.56 -13.92 -18.30
CA PRO A 157 4.75 -13.89 -17.10
C PRO A 157 5.46 -13.13 -15.98
N TRP A 158 4.68 -12.44 -15.15
CA TRP A 158 5.16 -11.85 -13.92
C TRP A 158 5.60 -12.93 -12.93
N GLU A 159 6.69 -12.68 -12.22
CA GLU A 159 7.20 -13.49 -11.13
C GLU A 159 7.44 -12.64 -9.89
N THR A 160 7.09 -13.17 -8.70
CA THR A 160 7.40 -12.52 -7.43
C THR A 160 8.89 -12.66 -7.13
N ILE A 161 9.58 -11.55 -6.91
CA ILE A 161 11.02 -11.53 -6.57
C ILE A 161 11.31 -11.08 -5.13
N VAL A 162 10.39 -10.31 -4.54
CA VAL A 162 10.46 -9.92 -3.13
C VAL A 162 9.09 -10.15 -2.49
N ASN A 163 9.08 -10.73 -1.29
CA ASN A 163 7.87 -10.93 -0.50
C ASN A 163 8.18 -10.75 0.99
N ILE A 164 7.84 -9.58 1.50
CA ILE A 164 7.87 -9.25 2.92
C ILE A 164 6.46 -9.51 3.47
N PRO A 165 6.30 -10.53 4.34
CA PRO A 165 4.99 -10.89 4.87
C PRO A 165 4.41 -9.79 5.77
N PRO A 166 3.10 -9.86 6.08
CA PRO A 166 2.48 -8.95 7.05
C PRO A 166 3.23 -8.90 8.38
N MET A 167 3.74 -7.72 8.75
CA MET A 167 4.38 -7.46 10.05
C MET A 167 3.34 -7.23 11.13
N CYS A 168 2.37 -6.35 10.88
CA CYS A 168 1.24 -6.11 11.78
C CYS A 168 0.25 -7.27 11.71
N LYS A 169 -0.11 -7.83 12.86
CA LYS A 169 -1.07 -8.94 12.98
C LYS A 169 -2.46 -8.48 13.39
N VAL A 170 -2.56 -7.31 14.00
CA VAL A 170 -3.81 -6.77 14.52
C VAL A 170 -4.57 -6.02 13.44
N LYS A 171 -5.89 -6.05 13.55
CA LYS A 171 -6.82 -5.33 12.68
C LYS A 171 -7.72 -4.49 13.58
N TRP A 172 -7.16 -3.44 14.19
CA TRP A 172 -7.88 -2.61 15.17
C TRP A 172 -8.83 -1.61 14.48
N HIS A 173 -9.76 -1.05 15.25
CA HIS A 173 -10.75 -0.08 14.76
C HIS A 173 -10.73 1.17 15.63
N GLN A 174 -11.32 2.26 15.13
CA GLN A 174 -11.43 3.53 15.83
C GLN A 174 -12.66 3.67 16.74
N LYS A 175 -13.59 2.70 16.72
CA LYS A 175 -14.90 2.77 17.38
C LYS A 175 -14.97 1.77 18.53
N HIS A 176 -16.12 1.68 19.21
CA HIS A 176 -16.32 0.70 20.28
C HIS A 176 -15.94 -0.72 19.81
N PRO A 177 -15.19 -1.51 20.61
CA PRO A 177 -14.78 -1.25 21.99
C PRO A 177 -13.47 -0.45 22.16
N TYR A 178 -12.78 -0.12 21.07
CA TYR A 178 -11.46 0.52 21.10
C TYR A 178 -11.47 1.96 21.61
N ASN A 179 -12.60 2.66 21.50
CA ASN A 179 -12.74 4.03 21.97
C ASN A 179 -13.38 4.16 23.35
N GLN A 180 -13.60 3.06 24.09
CA GLN A 180 -14.39 3.09 25.34
C GLN A 180 -13.81 3.97 26.47
N TYR A 181 -12.60 4.51 26.31
CA TYR A 181 -11.97 5.42 27.26
C TYR A 181 -11.72 6.83 26.71
N THR A 182 -11.96 7.09 25.42
CA THR A 182 -11.78 8.43 24.83
C THR A 182 -12.71 9.46 25.49
N PRO A 183 -12.49 10.77 25.33
CA PRO A 183 -13.39 11.78 25.86
C PRO A 183 -14.84 11.60 25.39
N LEU A 184 -15.79 11.94 26.27
CA LEU A 184 -17.21 11.99 25.92
C LEU A 184 -17.51 13.32 25.22
N ILE A 185 -17.97 13.24 23.96
CA ILE A 185 -18.48 14.37 23.18
C ILE A 185 -19.97 14.14 22.97
N ASN A 186 -20.80 15.09 23.43
CA ASN A 186 -22.27 14.97 23.39
C ASN A 186 -22.82 13.66 24.01
N GLY A 187 -22.16 13.17 25.07
CA GLY A 187 -22.58 11.97 25.79
C GLY A 187 -22.18 10.64 25.14
N GLN A 188 -21.38 10.66 24.07
CA GLN A 188 -20.80 9.47 23.44
C GLN A 188 -19.28 9.56 23.41
N HIS A 189 -18.60 8.41 23.51
CA HIS A 189 -17.15 8.37 23.34
C HIS A 189 -16.79 8.78 21.92
N ALA A 190 -15.90 9.76 21.76
CA ALA A 190 -15.36 10.15 20.47
C ALA A 190 -14.60 8.96 19.83
N ASP A 191 -14.46 8.96 18.51
CA ASP A 191 -13.62 7.97 17.84
C ASP A 191 -12.15 8.11 18.30
N VAL A 192 -11.37 7.03 18.24
CA VAL A 192 -9.94 7.08 18.56
C VAL A 192 -9.17 8.02 17.62
N GLY A 193 -9.59 8.06 16.35
CA GLY A 193 -8.85 8.73 15.27
C GLY A 193 -7.94 7.76 14.52
N CYS A 194 -7.86 7.92 13.19
CA CYS A 194 -7.08 7.04 12.32
C CYS A 194 -5.57 7.12 12.63
N GLY A 195 -5.08 8.31 12.98
CA GLY A 195 -3.67 8.51 13.39
C GLY A 195 -3.28 7.65 14.60
N GLY A 196 -4.09 7.68 15.67
CA GLY A 196 -3.86 6.86 16.86
C GLY A 196 -3.88 5.36 16.57
N VAL A 197 -4.82 4.90 15.73
CA VAL A 197 -4.87 3.49 15.32
C VAL A 197 -3.65 3.12 14.48
N ALA A 198 -3.23 3.94 13.51
CA ALA A 198 -2.05 3.66 12.70
C ALA A 198 -0.76 3.55 13.55
N VAL A 199 -0.54 4.50 14.46
CA VAL A 199 0.60 4.49 15.39
C VAL A 199 0.58 3.26 16.29
N ALA A 200 -0.57 2.94 16.89
CA ALA A 200 -0.67 1.82 17.81
C ALA A 200 -0.50 0.47 17.08
N GLN A 201 -1.00 0.35 15.86
CA GLN A 201 -0.78 -0.84 15.02
C GLN A 201 0.71 -0.97 14.64
N ALA A 202 1.41 0.13 14.32
CA ALA A 202 2.86 0.11 14.11
C ALA A 202 3.63 -0.37 15.35
N MET A 203 3.27 0.14 16.52
CA MET A 203 3.88 -0.26 17.80
C MET A 203 3.61 -1.72 18.16
N SER A 204 2.44 -2.25 17.78
CA SER A 204 2.05 -3.64 18.01
C SER A 204 2.99 -4.66 17.38
N ILE A 205 3.69 -4.29 16.29
CA ILE A 205 4.69 -5.13 15.61
C ILE A 205 5.84 -5.47 16.56
N TYR A 206 6.18 -4.54 17.44
CA TYR A 206 7.32 -4.64 18.34
C TYR A 206 6.93 -4.98 19.78
N GLY A 207 5.65 -4.85 20.14
CA GLY A 207 5.16 -5.11 21.49
C GLY A 207 5.74 -4.15 22.53
N LYS A 208 5.88 -2.85 22.19
CA LYS A 208 6.38 -1.80 23.06
C LYS A 208 5.54 -0.52 22.92
N PRO A 209 5.51 0.35 23.93
CA PRO A 209 6.10 0.20 25.26
C PRO A 209 5.26 -0.73 26.16
N THR A 210 5.88 -1.47 27.08
CA THR A 210 5.15 -2.34 28.03
C THR A 210 4.52 -1.56 29.20
N SER A 211 4.90 -0.29 29.38
CA SER A 211 4.30 0.61 30.36
C SER A 211 4.38 2.05 29.88
N PHE A 212 3.30 2.82 30.02
CA PHE A 212 3.25 4.22 29.60
C PHE A 212 2.14 4.97 30.38
N HIS A 213 2.42 6.20 30.84
CA HIS A 213 1.53 7.04 31.67
C HIS A 213 0.81 6.29 32.82
N GLY A 214 1.55 5.44 33.53
CA GLY A 214 1.04 4.71 34.71
C GLY A 214 0.22 3.45 34.40
N TYR A 215 0.10 3.06 33.13
CA TYR A 215 -0.53 1.81 32.71
C TYR A 215 0.52 0.79 32.26
N SER A 216 0.18 -0.49 32.38
CA SER A 216 0.97 -1.60 31.82
C SER A 216 0.19 -2.24 30.68
N PHE A 217 0.91 -2.67 29.63
CA PHE A 217 0.34 -3.19 28.40
C PHE A 217 0.93 -4.58 28.10
N ASP A 218 0.10 -5.60 28.24
CA ASP A 218 0.41 -6.97 27.83
C ASP A 218 0.18 -7.12 26.32
N TRP A 219 1.21 -6.80 25.54
CA TRP A 219 1.16 -6.87 24.09
C TRP A 219 0.83 -8.26 23.58
N ALA A 220 1.28 -9.32 24.24
CA ALA A 220 0.96 -10.68 23.81
C ALA A 220 -0.54 -10.96 23.92
N ALA A 221 -1.19 -10.49 24.98
CA ALA A 221 -2.64 -10.56 25.13
C ALA A 221 -3.38 -9.62 24.16
N MET A 222 -2.88 -8.39 23.98
CA MET A 222 -3.47 -7.38 23.09
C MET A 222 -3.40 -7.76 21.60
N THR A 223 -2.37 -8.51 21.19
CA THR A 223 -2.19 -8.95 19.79
C THR A 223 -2.58 -10.41 19.56
N ALA A 224 -3.25 -11.07 20.49
CA ALA A 224 -3.75 -12.42 20.30
C ALA A 224 -4.84 -12.45 19.21
N ASP A 225 -4.96 -13.56 18.48
CA ASP A 225 -5.98 -13.72 17.42
C ASP A 225 -7.41 -13.50 17.93
N ASN A 226 -7.66 -13.88 19.19
CA ASN A 226 -8.91 -13.67 19.91
C ASN A 226 -8.60 -13.02 21.27
N PRO A 227 -8.44 -11.68 21.32
CA PRO A 227 -8.10 -11.00 22.56
C PRO A 227 -9.25 -11.10 23.56
N THR A 228 -8.93 -11.24 24.84
CA THR A 228 -9.92 -11.23 25.92
C THR A 228 -10.51 -9.83 26.12
N GLU A 229 -11.62 -9.71 26.84
CA GLU A 229 -12.20 -8.40 27.19
C GLU A 229 -11.18 -7.48 27.90
N GLU A 230 -10.36 -8.05 28.80
CA GLU A 230 -9.31 -7.30 29.50
C GLU A 230 -8.18 -6.85 28.55
N ALA A 231 -7.82 -7.67 27.56
CA ALA A 231 -6.89 -7.26 26.52
C ALA A 231 -7.48 -6.12 25.67
N ILE A 232 -8.77 -6.18 25.33
CA ILE A 232 -9.48 -5.11 24.61
C ILE A 232 -9.51 -3.81 25.43
N LYS A 233 -9.73 -3.87 26.74
CA LYS A 233 -9.62 -2.70 27.63
C LYS A 233 -8.21 -2.12 27.64
N GLN A 234 -7.17 -2.96 27.64
CA GLN A 234 -5.78 -2.49 27.53
C GLN A 234 -5.52 -1.81 26.18
N ILE A 235 -6.01 -2.36 25.07
CA ILE A 235 -5.93 -1.72 23.74
C ILE A 235 -6.61 -0.35 23.78
N ALA A 236 -7.86 -0.29 24.24
CA ALA A 236 -8.60 0.95 24.31
C ALA A 236 -7.93 1.99 25.21
N ARG A 237 -7.31 1.54 26.31
CA ARG A 237 -6.56 2.43 27.20
C ARG A 237 -5.29 2.93 26.54
N PHE A 238 -4.56 2.09 25.82
CA PHE A 238 -3.37 2.51 25.10
C PHE A 238 -3.71 3.57 24.05
N LEU A 239 -4.75 3.32 23.24
CA LEU A 239 -5.25 4.24 22.22
C LEU A 239 -5.71 5.59 22.79
N GLU A 240 -6.33 5.58 23.97
CA GLU A 240 -6.70 6.81 24.67
C GLU A 240 -5.47 7.55 25.20
N VAL A 241 -4.52 6.86 25.84
CA VAL A 241 -3.33 7.46 26.45
C VAL A 241 -2.48 8.18 25.40
N ILE A 242 -2.26 7.58 24.23
CA ILE A 242 -1.46 8.22 23.18
C ILE A 242 -2.13 9.48 22.60
N GLY A 243 -3.45 9.61 22.73
CA GLY A 243 -4.21 10.75 22.23
C GLY A 243 -4.32 11.93 23.20
N ARG A 244 -3.80 11.81 24.43
CA ARG A 244 -3.90 12.86 25.46
C ARG A 244 -3.15 14.14 25.07
N GLU A 245 -3.56 15.25 25.67
CA GLU A 245 -3.00 16.59 25.46
C GLU A 245 -1.50 16.67 25.76
N ASP A 246 -1.01 15.90 26.74
CA ASP A 246 0.41 15.83 27.08
C ASP A 246 1.21 14.83 26.24
N VAL A 247 0.57 14.15 25.27
CA VAL A 247 1.19 13.12 24.42
C VAL A 247 0.99 13.41 22.94
N GLY A 248 -0.18 13.11 22.38
CA GLY A 248 -0.47 13.22 20.94
C GLY A 248 -1.42 14.34 20.56
N GLN A 249 -1.97 15.07 21.55
CA GLN A 249 -2.82 16.25 21.33
C GLN A 249 -3.98 16.03 20.36
N PHE A 250 -4.65 14.87 20.44
CA PHE A 250 -5.72 14.55 19.50
C PHE A 250 -6.90 15.51 19.67
N LEU A 251 -7.43 15.98 18.54
CA LEU A 251 -8.61 16.83 18.47
C LEU A 251 -9.86 15.94 18.35
N TYR A 252 -10.45 15.58 19.49
CA TYR A 252 -11.68 14.80 19.56
C TYR A 252 -12.91 15.65 19.21
N LEU A 253 -13.62 15.30 18.13
CA LEU A 253 -14.80 16.00 17.62
C LEU A 253 -16.01 15.04 17.51
N PRO A 254 -17.26 15.55 17.37
CA PRO A 254 -18.44 14.69 17.26
C PRO A 254 -18.44 13.73 16.06
N GLU A 255 -17.78 14.10 14.97
CA GLU A 255 -17.80 13.36 13.69
C GLU A 255 -16.44 12.74 13.32
N GLY A 256 -15.46 12.79 14.23
CA GLY A 256 -14.13 12.21 14.02
C GLY A 256 -13.09 12.76 14.99
N THR A 257 -11.86 12.26 14.88
CA THR A 257 -10.74 12.72 15.70
C THR A 257 -9.57 13.06 14.78
N GLY A 258 -9.12 14.31 14.86
CA GLY A 258 -7.97 14.82 14.10
C GLY A 258 -6.67 14.68 14.89
N ALA A 259 -5.56 14.60 14.16
CA ALA A 259 -4.20 14.64 14.72
C ALA A 259 -3.23 15.19 13.68
N TYR A 260 -2.13 15.79 14.12
CA TYR A 260 -1.07 16.29 13.23
C TYR A 260 0.09 15.31 13.14
N MET A 261 0.77 15.28 11.99
CA MET A 261 1.88 14.34 11.77
C MET A 261 3.02 14.53 12.78
N ILE A 262 3.31 15.76 13.17
CA ILE A 262 4.34 16.08 14.17
C ILE A 262 4.02 15.52 15.56
N ASP A 263 2.74 15.46 15.93
CA ASP A 263 2.31 14.90 17.21
C ASP A 263 2.37 13.36 17.19
N LEU A 264 2.06 12.74 16.04
CA LEU A 264 2.23 11.30 15.82
C LEU A 264 3.71 10.88 15.89
N ASP A 265 4.62 11.66 15.29
CA ASP A 265 6.06 11.43 15.42
C ASP A 265 6.53 11.59 16.89
N SER A 266 5.98 12.58 17.59
CA SER A 266 6.25 12.79 19.02
C SER A 266 5.78 11.61 19.89
N ILE A 267 4.63 11.00 19.59
CA ILE A 267 4.14 9.78 20.27
C ILE A 267 5.19 8.67 20.19
N PHE A 268 5.79 8.42 19.02
CA PHE A 268 6.86 7.42 18.88
C PHE A 268 8.04 7.75 19.81
N THR A 269 8.47 9.01 19.83
CA THR A 269 9.57 9.44 20.71
C THR A 269 9.26 9.21 22.19
N TYR A 270 8.07 9.61 22.65
CA TYR A 270 7.63 9.39 24.04
C TYR A 270 7.52 7.91 24.42
N CYS A 271 7.15 7.07 23.47
CA CYS A 271 7.06 5.61 23.62
C CYS A 271 8.43 4.89 23.49
N GLY A 272 9.53 5.62 23.34
CA GLY A 272 10.88 5.04 23.28
C GLY A 272 11.26 4.47 21.91
N TYR A 273 10.70 5.02 20.83
CA TYR A 273 11.06 4.67 19.46
C TYR A 273 12.03 5.70 18.85
N LYS A 274 12.81 5.24 17.87
CA LYS A 274 13.27 6.05 16.75
C LYS A 274 12.12 6.05 15.73
N ALA A 275 11.79 7.22 15.22
CA ALA A 275 10.90 7.45 14.10
C ALA A 275 11.37 8.75 13.42
N THR A 276 10.99 8.96 12.17
CA THR A 276 11.37 10.17 11.43
C THR A 276 10.24 10.55 10.51
N HIS A 277 9.76 11.78 10.65
CA HIS A 277 9.00 12.48 9.62
C HIS A 277 9.99 13.22 8.70
N PRO A 278 10.26 12.74 7.47
CA PRO A 278 11.32 13.30 6.64
C PRO A 278 10.99 14.70 6.12
N GLU A 279 11.98 15.59 6.14
CA GLU A 279 11.85 16.98 5.70
C GLU A 279 12.90 17.33 4.64
N ILE A 280 12.56 18.29 3.78
CA ILE A 280 13.47 18.95 2.84
C ILE A 280 13.64 20.43 3.25
N LEU A 281 14.85 20.95 3.02
CA LEU A 281 15.16 22.37 3.20
C LEU A 281 14.92 23.11 1.89
N VAL A 282 14.08 24.14 1.94
CA VAL A 282 13.77 24.99 0.79
C VAL A 282 14.15 26.42 1.12
N PRO A 283 14.86 27.15 0.25
CA PRO A 283 15.15 28.57 0.48
C PRO A 283 13.84 29.35 0.69
N ASP A 284 13.74 30.10 1.77
CA ASP A 284 12.70 31.12 1.88
C ASP A 284 13.17 32.34 1.07
N GLY A 285 12.27 32.98 0.33
CA GLY A 285 12.60 34.11 -0.56
C GLY A 285 13.25 35.33 0.13
N ASN A 286 13.50 35.26 1.45
CA ASN A 286 14.15 36.27 2.26
C ASN A 286 15.61 35.90 2.64
N GLY A 287 16.17 34.85 2.04
CA GLY A 287 17.56 34.41 2.27
C GLY A 287 17.73 33.46 3.46
N GLY A 288 16.63 32.95 4.03
CA GLY A 288 16.63 31.85 4.99
C GLY A 288 16.26 30.51 4.35
N THR A 289 15.94 29.52 5.18
CA THR A 289 15.51 28.18 4.76
C THR A 289 14.28 27.75 5.57
N SER A 290 13.25 27.31 4.87
CA SER A 290 12.06 26.67 5.42
C SER A 290 12.20 25.16 5.38
N HIS A 291 11.59 24.49 6.36
CA HIS A 291 11.43 23.05 6.38
C HIS A 291 10.07 22.71 5.75
N LEU A 292 10.06 21.88 4.71
CA LEU A 292 8.86 21.28 4.15
C LEU A 292 8.95 19.77 4.31
N TRP A 293 7.82 19.07 4.39
CA TRP A 293 7.83 17.61 4.38
C TRP A 293 8.36 17.10 3.03
N MET A 294 9.07 15.97 3.08
CA MET A 294 9.54 15.30 1.87
C MET A 294 8.35 14.55 1.22
N PRO A 295 8.09 14.72 -0.08
CA PRO A 295 7.02 13.98 -0.76
C PRO A 295 7.25 12.47 -0.71
N TYR A 296 6.18 11.68 -0.60
CA TYR A 296 6.24 10.20 -0.62
C TYR A 296 7.12 9.64 -1.74
N LYS A 297 7.01 10.18 -2.96
CA LYS A 297 7.78 9.73 -4.14
C LYS A 297 9.30 9.85 -4.00
N ASP A 298 9.78 10.72 -3.11
CA ASP A 298 11.19 11.00 -2.89
C ASP A 298 11.74 10.21 -1.69
N ILE A 299 10.90 9.39 -1.05
CA ILE A 299 11.22 8.56 0.12
C ILE A 299 11.29 7.09 -0.27
N ASP A 300 12.32 6.38 0.18
CA ASP A 300 12.48 4.94 -0.05
C ASP A 300 11.57 4.10 0.87
N VAL A 301 10.26 4.22 0.68
CA VAL A 301 9.23 3.49 1.45
C VAL A 301 9.35 1.98 1.24
N CYS A 302 9.67 1.53 0.03
CA CYS A 302 9.91 0.12 -0.25
C CYS A 302 11.13 -0.40 0.53
N GLY A 303 12.21 0.37 0.61
CA GLY A 303 13.39 0.05 1.41
C GLY A 303 13.10 -0.10 2.91
N GLU A 304 12.23 0.75 3.48
CA GLU A 304 11.76 0.59 4.87
C GLU A 304 11.07 -0.76 5.08
N LEU A 305 10.14 -1.11 4.18
CA LEU A 305 9.39 -2.35 4.27
C LEU A 305 10.29 -3.58 4.04
N VAL A 306 11.24 -3.52 3.10
CA VAL A 306 12.28 -4.56 2.91
C VAL A 306 13.13 -4.73 4.16
N ALA A 307 13.37 -3.66 4.90
CA ALA A 307 14.08 -3.70 6.17
C ALA A 307 13.21 -4.09 7.37
N TYR A 308 11.98 -4.60 7.13
CA TYR A 308 11.00 -4.96 8.15
C TYR A 308 10.65 -3.83 9.11
N ARG A 309 10.60 -2.59 8.60
CA ARG A 309 10.12 -1.42 9.33
C ARG A 309 8.76 -0.97 8.78
N PRO A 310 7.74 -0.82 9.64
CA PRO A 310 6.46 -0.30 9.20
C PRO A 310 6.57 1.19 8.86
N VAL A 311 5.65 1.67 8.02
CA VAL A 311 5.55 3.08 7.65
C VAL A 311 4.15 3.57 7.96
N VAL A 312 4.03 4.65 8.73
CA VAL A 312 2.73 5.33 8.93
C VAL A 312 2.58 6.36 7.82
N ILE A 313 1.45 6.32 7.12
CA ILE A 313 1.16 7.23 6.01
C ILE A 313 0.05 8.18 6.44
N TYR A 314 0.12 9.39 5.92
CA TYR A 314 -0.93 10.39 5.95
C TYR A 314 -1.24 10.83 4.52
N GLY A 315 -2.51 11.05 4.23
CA GLY A 315 -2.96 11.62 2.97
C GLY A 315 -4.18 12.51 3.16
N ILE A 316 -4.34 13.49 2.28
CA ILE A 316 -5.45 14.44 2.28
C ILE A 316 -6.12 14.47 0.91
N ASN A 317 -7.45 14.42 0.89
CA ASN A 317 -8.22 14.65 -0.32
C ASN A 317 -8.56 16.12 -0.52
N GLY A 318 -7.94 16.72 -1.54
CA GLY A 318 -8.26 18.07 -2.00
C GLY A 318 -9.55 18.11 -2.81
N LYS A 319 -10.70 18.31 -2.14
CA LYS A 319 -11.83 19.17 -2.62
C LYS A 319 -13.03 19.12 -1.69
N GLY A 320 -13.37 20.28 -1.13
CA GLY A 320 -14.71 20.58 -0.65
C GLY A 320 -14.79 21.91 0.12
N ILE A 321 -15.86 22.66 -0.13
CA ILE A 321 -16.29 23.86 0.65
C ILE A 321 -16.58 23.54 2.14
N PHE A 322 -16.46 22.25 2.51
CA PHE A 322 -16.72 21.69 3.84
C PHE A 322 -15.48 20.99 4.45
N GLY A 323 -14.27 21.24 3.93
CA GLY A 323 -13.01 20.85 4.56
C GLY A 323 -12.21 19.77 3.82
N ASN A 324 -10.90 19.77 4.09
CA ASN A 324 -9.95 18.75 3.67
C ASN A 324 -10.21 17.47 4.47
N LEU A 325 -10.46 16.34 3.81
CA LEU A 325 -10.57 15.04 4.49
C LEU A 325 -9.20 14.40 4.51
N ALA A 326 -8.68 14.15 5.71
CA ALA A 326 -7.36 13.57 5.91
C ALA A 326 -7.47 12.18 6.56
N HIS A 327 -6.56 11.28 6.21
CA HIS A 327 -6.55 9.92 6.70
C HIS A 327 -5.12 9.42 6.99
N PHE A 328 -4.99 8.60 8.03
CA PHE A 328 -3.75 7.92 8.38
C PHE A 328 -3.93 6.40 8.29
N TRP A 329 -2.94 5.70 7.75
CA TRP A 329 -2.91 4.24 7.68
C TRP A 329 -1.51 3.68 7.85
N LEU A 330 -1.39 2.36 7.93
CA LEU A 330 -0.13 1.65 8.13
C LEU A 330 0.24 0.85 6.89
N LEU A 331 1.48 1.00 6.42
CA LEU A 331 2.11 0.03 5.52
C LEU A 331 2.91 -0.96 6.35
N HIS A 332 2.66 -2.26 6.16
CA HIS A 332 3.26 -3.29 7.00
C HIS A 332 3.61 -4.60 6.27
N GLY A 333 3.85 -4.53 4.98
CA GLY A 333 4.25 -5.66 4.13
C GLY A 333 4.52 -5.17 2.72
N TYR A 334 5.22 -5.96 1.93
CA TYR A 334 5.70 -5.53 0.62
C TYR A 334 5.85 -6.72 -0.31
N MET A 335 5.47 -6.54 -1.57
CA MET A 335 5.68 -7.52 -2.63
C MET A 335 6.21 -6.82 -3.86
N GLN A 336 7.28 -7.34 -4.44
CA GLN A 336 7.78 -6.90 -5.74
C GLN A 336 7.63 -8.03 -6.75
N ARG A 337 7.10 -7.69 -7.91
CA ARG A 337 6.97 -8.58 -9.06
C ARG A 337 7.82 -8.03 -10.19
N GLN A 338 8.40 -8.91 -11.00
CA GLN A 338 9.14 -8.52 -12.20
C GLN A 338 8.67 -9.31 -13.43
N ARG A 339 8.88 -8.73 -14.61
CA ARG A 339 8.80 -9.44 -15.90
C ARG A 339 9.84 -8.91 -16.86
N ILE A 340 10.15 -9.71 -17.87
CA ILE A 340 10.99 -9.29 -19.00
C ILE A 340 10.07 -8.79 -20.12
N VAL A 341 10.41 -7.63 -20.68
CA VAL A 341 9.79 -7.06 -21.88
C VAL A 341 10.84 -6.99 -22.98
N GLU A 342 10.54 -7.59 -24.12
CA GLU A 342 11.41 -7.60 -25.29
C GLU A 342 10.70 -7.00 -26.49
N GLN A 343 11.38 -6.10 -27.20
CA GLN A 343 10.97 -5.77 -28.57
C GLN A 343 11.67 -6.72 -29.52
N ARG A 344 10.91 -7.34 -30.41
CA ARG A 344 11.38 -8.34 -31.37
C ARG A 344 10.94 -7.95 -32.78
N ILE A 345 11.65 -8.44 -33.78
CA ILE A 345 11.26 -8.33 -35.19
C ILE A 345 11.44 -9.71 -35.85
N ASN A 346 10.43 -10.13 -36.61
CA ASN A 346 10.53 -11.33 -37.43
C ASN A 346 11.24 -10.99 -38.73
N THR A 347 12.22 -11.81 -39.08
CA THR A 347 12.97 -11.75 -40.34
C THR A 347 12.75 -13.04 -41.12
N SER A 348 13.12 -13.04 -42.40
CA SER A 348 13.04 -14.24 -43.25
C SER A 348 13.87 -15.42 -42.76
N THR A 349 14.82 -15.20 -41.83
CA THR A 349 15.73 -16.23 -41.29
C THR A 349 15.51 -16.53 -39.80
N GLY A 350 14.55 -15.89 -39.14
CA GLY A 350 14.28 -16.08 -37.71
C GLY A 350 13.85 -14.79 -37.00
N THR A 351 13.86 -14.80 -35.67
CA THR A 351 13.45 -13.66 -34.84
C THR A 351 14.67 -12.96 -34.25
N ASN A 352 14.75 -11.64 -34.41
CA ASN A 352 15.76 -10.82 -33.74
C ASN A 352 15.16 -10.13 -32.51
N VAL A 353 15.87 -10.15 -31.37
CA VAL A 353 15.55 -9.34 -30.19
C VAL A 353 16.25 -7.99 -30.34
N LEU A 354 15.48 -6.92 -30.40
CA LEU A 354 15.96 -5.54 -30.59
C LEU A 354 16.28 -4.87 -29.25
N SER A 355 15.46 -5.11 -28.24
CA SER A 355 15.67 -4.63 -26.88
C SER A 355 15.15 -5.64 -25.87
N ARG A 356 15.73 -5.63 -24.68
CA ARG A 356 15.29 -6.39 -23.51
C ARG A 356 15.38 -5.46 -22.31
N LYS A 357 14.28 -5.29 -21.59
CA LYS A 357 14.24 -4.58 -20.31
C LYS A 357 13.53 -5.44 -19.25
N THR A 358 13.87 -5.19 -17.99
CA THR A 358 13.10 -5.69 -16.85
C THR A 358 12.11 -4.62 -16.44
N GLU A 359 10.87 -5.02 -16.25
CA GLU A 359 9.79 -4.20 -15.69
C GLU A 359 9.46 -4.73 -14.29
N THR A 360 9.21 -3.83 -13.35
CA THR A 360 8.90 -4.17 -11.96
C THR A 360 7.60 -3.51 -11.51
N GLU A 361 6.84 -4.22 -10.68
CA GLU A 361 5.65 -3.72 -9.98
C GLU A 361 5.86 -3.87 -8.47
N ASP A 362 5.64 -2.79 -7.75
CA ASP A 362 5.77 -2.73 -6.29
C ASP A 362 4.39 -2.67 -5.65
N TYR A 363 4.15 -3.51 -4.65
CA TYR A 363 2.89 -3.58 -3.90
C TYR A 363 3.15 -3.41 -2.42
N VAL A 364 2.41 -2.52 -1.78
CA VAL A 364 2.47 -2.29 -0.33
C VAL A 364 1.21 -2.83 0.34
N LEU A 365 1.38 -3.48 1.49
CA LEU A 365 0.27 -4.01 2.28
C LEU A 365 -0.25 -2.93 3.23
N CYS A 366 -1.44 -2.42 2.94
CA CYS A 366 -2.12 -1.41 3.72
C CYS A 366 -3.00 -2.02 4.81
N ASN A 367 -2.91 -1.46 6.02
CA ASN A 367 -3.91 -1.60 7.08
C ASN A 367 -4.52 -0.23 7.38
N TRP A 368 -5.81 -0.10 7.10
CA TRP A 368 -6.54 1.18 7.13
C TRP A 368 -7.10 1.54 8.51
N GLY A 369 -6.98 0.65 9.50
CA GLY A 369 -7.49 0.89 10.86
C GLY A 369 -9.02 0.84 10.98
N TRP A 370 -9.68 0.05 10.11
CA TRP A 370 -11.13 -0.22 10.16
C TRP A 370 -11.46 -1.68 10.38
N GLY A 371 -10.82 -2.32 11.36
CA GLY A 371 -11.16 -3.69 11.71
C GLY A 371 -10.84 -4.71 10.60
N GLY A 372 -9.90 -4.39 9.72
CA GLY A 372 -9.53 -5.22 8.59
C GLY A 372 -10.31 -4.99 7.30
N LEU A 373 -11.31 -4.11 7.32
CA LEU A 373 -12.06 -3.78 6.12
C LEU A 373 -11.15 -3.02 5.16
N TYR A 374 -11.07 -3.52 3.92
CA TYR A 374 -10.21 -2.98 2.85
C TYR A 374 -8.70 -3.21 3.02
N ASP A 375 -8.23 -3.83 4.10
CA ASP A 375 -6.81 -4.17 4.23
C ASP A 375 -6.39 -5.09 3.06
N GLY A 376 -5.21 -4.85 2.50
CA GLY A 376 -4.81 -5.54 1.28
C GLY A 376 -3.56 -4.97 0.64
N TYR A 377 -3.15 -5.59 -0.46
CA TYR A 377 -2.03 -5.11 -1.26
C TYR A 377 -2.51 -4.09 -2.28
N TYR A 378 -1.83 -2.96 -2.35
CA TYR A 378 -2.10 -1.86 -3.26
C TYR A 378 -0.84 -1.55 -4.06
N ILE A 379 -0.99 -1.26 -5.35
CA ILE A 379 0.14 -0.87 -6.20
C ILE A 379 0.77 0.42 -5.66
N ASN A 380 2.07 0.37 -5.36
CA ASN A 380 2.82 1.47 -4.77
C ASN A 380 2.92 2.67 -5.72
N GLY A 381 3.01 2.39 -7.03
CA GLY A 381 3.12 3.41 -8.06
C GLY A 381 2.03 4.47 -8.00
N VAL A 382 0.83 4.12 -7.55
CA VAL A 382 -0.29 5.06 -7.39
C VAL A 382 0.01 6.13 -6.33
N PHE A 383 0.75 5.79 -5.27
CA PHE A 383 1.19 6.75 -4.25
C PHE A 383 2.39 7.61 -4.71
N ASN A 384 3.12 7.18 -5.75
CA ASN A 384 4.29 7.89 -6.29
C ASN A 384 3.92 8.96 -7.34
N GLN A 385 2.65 9.08 -7.73
CA GLN A 385 2.21 9.96 -8.83
C GLN A 385 2.10 11.43 -8.45
N SER A 386 3.03 11.98 -7.67
CA SER A 386 3.02 13.42 -7.40
C SER A 386 3.28 14.19 -8.70
N GLY A 387 2.33 15.01 -9.15
CA GLY A 387 2.67 16.15 -9.99
C GLY A 387 3.79 16.95 -9.33
N GLU A 388 4.77 17.46 -10.09
CA GLU A 388 5.81 18.34 -9.56
C GLU A 388 5.16 19.62 -9.00
N PHE A 389 4.79 19.63 -7.71
CA PHE A 389 4.45 20.86 -7.00
C PHE A 389 5.63 21.24 -6.12
N ILE A 390 6.54 22.04 -6.68
CA ILE A 390 7.53 22.79 -5.90
C ILE A 390 7.00 24.23 -5.87
N PRO A 391 6.43 24.72 -4.76
CA PRO A 391 6.00 26.11 -4.67
C PRO A 391 7.25 27.01 -4.77
N GLU A 392 7.21 28.03 -5.64
CA GLU A 392 8.32 28.99 -5.83
C GLU A 392 8.61 29.79 -4.54
N ASN A 393 7.66 29.81 -3.60
CA ASN A 393 7.79 30.41 -2.27
C ASN A 393 7.24 29.45 -1.20
N PRO A 394 7.98 29.13 -0.13
CA PRO A 394 7.50 28.27 0.96
C PRO A 394 6.22 28.76 1.65
N ALA A 395 5.90 30.06 1.58
CA ALA A 395 4.63 30.60 2.08
C ALA A 395 3.42 30.25 1.19
N ASP A 396 3.68 29.86 -0.06
CA ASP A 396 2.69 29.38 -1.02
C ASP A 396 2.58 27.84 -0.99
N ALA A 397 3.45 27.16 -0.24
CA ALA A 397 3.20 25.78 0.16
C ALA A 397 1.88 25.80 0.95
N PRO A 398 0.86 25.04 0.53
CA PRO A 398 -0.44 25.12 1.17
C PRO A 398 -0.29 24.68 2.64
N ILE A 399 -0.30 25.66 3.56
CA ILE A 399 -0.55 25.42 4.98
C ILE A 399 -2.04 25.09 5.07
N GLY A 400 -2.36 23.84 4.75
CA GLY A 400 -3.72 23.39 4.49
C GLY A 400 -4.26 23.85 3.13
N GLY A 401 -4.40 22.90 2.20
CA GLY A 401 -5.36 22.95 1.09
C GLY A 401 -5.26 24.10 0.09
N GLY A 402 -4.47 23.91 -0.96
CA GLY A 402 -4.52 24.73 -2.17
C GLY A 402 -4.18 24.00 -3.47
N GLY A 403 -3.67 22.77 -3.40
CA GLY A 403 -3.41 21.92 -4.57
C GLY A 403 -4.64 21.12 -4.98
N THR A 404 -4.90 21.03 -6.28
CA THR A 404 -6.00 20.25 -6.87
C THR A 404 -5.67 18.75 -7.01
N ASP A 405 -4.55 18.30 -6.45
CA ASP A 405 -3.97 16.97 -6.70
C ASP A 405 -3.54 16.31 -5.37
N TYR A 406 -4.16 15.17 -5.06
CA TYR A 406 -3.97 14.36 -3.84
C TYR A 406 -2.52 13.90 -3.68
N SER A 407 -1.83 13.70 -4.80
CA SER A 407 -0.47 13.18 -4.86
C SER A 407 0.61 14.12 -4.27
N THR A 408 0.25 15.39 -4.00
CA THR A 408 1.14 16.41 -3.42
C THR A 408 1.10 16.47 -1.89
N GLN A 409 0.25 15.67 -1.22
CA GLN A 409 0.02 15.74 0.24
C GLN A 409 0.12 14.38 0.93
N LEU A 410 0.89 13.44 0.35
CA LEU A 410 1.28 12.21 1.04
C LEU A 410 2.52 12.47 1.90
N GLU A 411 2.33 12.38 3.21
CA GLU A 411 3.39 12.45 4.22
C GLU A 411 3.58 11.08 4.87
N VAL A 412 4.77 10.82 5.39
CA VAL A 412 5.10 9.53 6.01
C VAL A 412 5.91 9.69 7.28
N ILE A 413 5.74 8.74 8.21
CA ILE A 413 6.70 8.49 9.29
C ILE A 413 7.39 7.17 8.99
N ILE A 414 8.70 7.22 8.80
CA ILE A 414 9.60 6.09 8.53
C ILE A 414 10.53 5.84 9.72
N ASP A 415 11.46 4.90 9.57
CA ASP A 415 12.50 4.63 10.55
C ASP A 415 11.95 4.15 11.91
N ILE A 416 10.71 3.65 11.91
CA ILE A 416 9.96 3.27 13.12
C ILE A 416 10.55 1.98 13.70
N VAL A 417 11.37 2.13 14.74
CA VAL A 417 11.97 1.01 15.51
C VAL A 417 12.13 1.39 16.99
N PRO A 418 12.00 0.46 17.95
CA PRO A 418 12.33 0.73 19.34
C PRO A 418 13.81 1.12 19.53
N LYS A 419 14.09 2.04 20.46
CA LYS A 419 15.46 2.39 20.90
C LYS A 419 16.11 1.30 21.76
#